data_AF-A0A6N7L0E1-F1
#
_entry.id   AF-A0A6N7L0E1-F1
#
_cell.length_a   1.000
_cell.length_b   1.000
_cell.length_c   1.000
_cell.angle_alpha   90.00
_cell.angle_beta   90.00
_cell.angle_gamma   90.00
#
_symmetry.space_group_name_H-M   'P 1'
#
loop_
_entity.id
_entity.type
_entity.pdbx_description
1 polymer ?
#
loop_
_entity_poly.entity_id
_entity_poly.type
_entity_poly.pdbx_seq_one_letter_code
_entity_poly.pdbx_strand_id
1 'polypeptide(L)'
;MGNPAGAPTSAEAYFQAGCRILNEDGPSGWGAARTQFEQAASRSDSEMLWRIADACQWVPSLAAHWMSRAVLSENEANGIEVDPSTLCITGGENGDALSQHFRIAVESGDHDKAVEALTAAADNRLWAVLEDGQEIPDEDFIADSDLYSPNYVGLDPSVPLVWMDCKGAVMPYMARTVLRIVRQELQNAGIHQARLFTPRPSSPADGEPTC
;
A
#
# COMPACT_ATOMS: atom_id res chain seq x y z
N MET A 1 25.63 -42.26 10.23
CA MET A 1 25.82 -40.82 9.97
C MET A 1 24.44 -40.24 9.71
N GLY A 2 23.81 -39.66 10.72
CA GLY A 2 22.50 -39.02 10.55
C GLY A 2 22.70 -37.68 9.88
N ASN A 3 21.96 -37.43 8.79
CA ASN A 3 21.81 -36.08 8.25
C ASN A 3 21.28 -35.19 9.38
N PRO A 4 21.95 -34.07 9.72
CA PRO A 4 21.32 -33.09 10.58
C PRO A 4 20.13 -32.54 9.80
N ALA A 5 18.91 -32.83 10.27
CA ALA A 5 17.73 -32.15 9.78
C ALA A 5 18.00 -30.65 9.94
N GLY A 6 18.17 -29.95 8.81
CA GLY A 6 18.38 -28.50 8.82
C GLY A 6 17.27 -27.88 9.64
N ALA A 7 17.64 -27.02 10.60
CA ALA A 7 16.66 -26.28 11.39
C ALA A 7 15.64 -25.64 10.43
N PRO A 8 14.33 -25.66 10.77
CA PRO A 8 13.34 -25.07 9.89
C PRO A 8 13.69 -23.60 9.65
N THR A 9 13.99 -23.27 8.39
CA THR A 9 14.27 -21.88 7.98
C THR A 9 13.06 -21.01 8.33
N SER A 10 13.28 -19.97 9.12
CA SER A 10 12.21 -19.06 9.57
C SER A 10 11.70 -18.19 8.43
N ALA A 11 10.48 -17.63 8.57
CA ALA A 11 9.96 -16.64 7.63
C ALA A 11 10.93 -15.47 7.43
N GLU A 12 11.55 -15.02 8.53
CA GLU A 12 12.57 -13.97 8.50
C GLU A 12 13.80 -14.35 7.67
N ALA A 13 14.30 -15.58 7.81
CA ALA A 13 15.45 -16.02 7.04
C ALA A 13 15.16 -16.05 5.52
N TYR A 14 13.94 -16.42 5.14
CA TYR A 14 13.49 -16.34 3.74
C TYR A 14 13.35 -14.89 3.26
N PHE A 15 12.76 -14.00 4.07
CA PHE A 15 12.66 -12.57 3.74
C PHE A 15 14.04 -11.95 3.48
N GLN A 16 14.98 -12.14 4.41
CA GLN A 16 16.35 -11.63 4.29
C GLN A 16 17.09 -12.21 3.07
N ALA A 17 16.86 -13.47 2.73
CA ALA A 17 17.41 -14.08 1.52
C ALA A 17 16.83 -13.42 0.25
N GLY A 18 15.52 -13.16 0.21
CA GLY A 18 14.88 -12.45 -0.90
C GLY A 18 15.44 -11.03 -1.09
N CYS A 19 15.56 -10.26 -0.01
CA CYS A 19 16.16 -8.92 -0.04
C CYS A 19 17.60 -8.93 -0.56
N ARG A 20 18.41 -9.91 -0.14
CA ARG A 20 19.79 -10.04 -0.61
C ARG A 20 19.85 -10.28 -2.11
N ILE A 21 19.02 -11.19 -2.63
CA ILE A 21 18.95 -11.49 -4.06
C ILE A 21 18.54 -10.25 -4.86
N LEU A 22 17.56 -9.47 -4.38
CA LEU A 22 17.17 -8.22 -5.04
C LEU A 22 18.35 -7.23 -5.17
N ASN A 23 19.16 -7.12 -4.12
CA ASN A 23 20.29 -6.18 -4.07
C ASN A 23 21.51 -6.65 -4.88
N GLU A 24 21.79 -7.96 -4.91
CA GLU A 24 23.02 -8.51 -5.49
C GLU A 24 22.86 -8.92 -6.96
N ASP A 25 21.72 -9.49 -7.34
CA ASP A 25 21.56 -10.18 -8.63
C ASP A 25 20.75 -9.37 -9.66
N GLY A 26 20.26 -8.18 -9.29
CA GLY A 26 19.48 -7.29 -10.16
C GLY A 26 18.29 -8.00 -10.84
N PRO A 27 17.93 -7.64 -12.09
CA PRO A 27 16.81 -8.24 -12.81
C PRO A 27 16.88 -9.77 -12.97
N SER A 28 18.08 -10.34 -13.09
CA SER A 28 18.26 -11.80 -13.17
C SER A 28 17.87 -12.53 -11.89
N GLY A 29 17.93 -11.85 -10.73
CA GLY A 29 17.59 -12.41 -9.43
C GLY A 29 16.10 -12.40 -9.09
N TRP A 30 15.28 -11.61 -9.79
CA TRP A 30 13.88 -11.34 -9.39
C TRP A 30 13.02 -12.62 -9.23
N GLY A 31 13.22 -13.62 -10.10
CA GLY A 31 12.52 -14.91 -9.99
C GLY A 31 12.92 -15.71 -8.74
N ALA A 32 14.21 -15.68 -8.37
CA ALA A 32 14.72 -16.33 -7.17
C ALA A 32 14.29 -15.57 -5.91
N ALA A 33 14.35 -14.23 -5.92
CA ALA A 33 13.86 -13.38 -4.84
C ALA A 33 12.36 -13.64 -4.57
N ARG A 34 11.53 -13.68 -5.62
CA ARG A 34 10.11 -14.04 -5.51
C ARG A 34 9.91 -15.37 -4.80
N THR A 35 10.69 -16.39 -5.14
CA THR A 35 10.60 -17.71 -4.50
C THR A 35 10.90 -17.63 -3.01
N GLN A 36 11.90 -16.85 -2.59
CA GLN A 36 12.19 -16.63 -1.17
C GLN A 36 11.04 -15.89 -0.47
N PHE A 37 10.50 -14.85 -1.09
CA PHE A 37 9.37 -14.10 -0.53
C PHE A 37 8.10 -14.94 -0.40
N GLU A 38 7.80 -15.86 -1.33
CA GLU A 38 6.70 -16.82 -1.18
C GLU A 38 6.89 -17.74 0.04
N GLN A 39 8.13 -18.17 0.30
CA GLN A 39 8.43 -18.97 1.50
C GLN A 39 8.30 -18.14 2.78
N ALA A 40 8.66 -16.85 2.76
CA ALA A 40 8.46 -15.95 3.89
C ALA A 40 6.97 -15.72 4.17
N ALA A 41 6.19 -15.35 3.14
CA ALA A 41 4.76 -15.06 3.25
C ALA A 41 3.93 -16.26 3.71
N SER A 42 4.23 -17.48 3.22
CA SER A 42 3.52 -18.70 3.64
C SER A 42 3.75 -19.12 5.10
N ARG A 43 4.70 -18.47 5.79
CA ARG A 43 5.12 -18.81 7.16
C ARG A 43 4.92 -17.64 8.14
N SER A 44 4.22 -16.58 7.74
CA SER A 44 4.03 -15.37 8.54
C SER A 44 2.59 -14.86 8.44
N ASP A 45 2.34 -13.74 9.10
CA ASP A 45 1.13 -12.92 9.04
C ASP A 45 1.15 -11.88 7.90
N SER A 46 0.11 -11.04 7.87
CA SER A 46 -0.05 -9.94 6.91
C SER A 46 1.06 -8.90 6.97
N GLU A 47 1.71 -8.72 8.12
CA GLU A 47 2.86 -7.80 8.27
C GLU A 47 3.97 -8.14 7.28
N MET A 48 4.23 -9.44 7.09
CA MET A 48 5.25 -9.89 6.16
C MET A 48 4.93 -9.50 4.71
N LEU A 49 3.66 -9.45 4.32
CA LEU A 49 3.28 -9.03 2.96
C LEU A 49 3.63 -7.56 2.73
N TRP A 50 3.40 -6.69 3.71
CA TRP A 50 3.78 -5.28 3.66
C TRP A 50 5.31 -5.09 3.62
N ARG A 51 6.05 -5.85 4.43
CA ARG A 51 7.52 -5.87 4.42
C ARG A 51 8.08 -6.28 3.06
N ILE A 52 7.49 -7.30 2.44
CA ILE A 52 7.91 -7.78 1.12
C ILE A 52 7.57 -6.74 0.05
N ALA A 53 6.38 -6.14 0.10
CA ALA A 53 5.98 -5.09 -0.85
C ALA A 53 6.96 -3.90 -0.79
N ASP A 54 7.34 -3.47 0.41
CA ASP A 54 8.34 -2.41 0.65
C ASP A 54 9.72 -2.78 0.11
N ALA A 55 10.21 -3.99 0.39
CA ALA A 55 11.46 -4.49 -0.18
C ALA A 55 11.46 -4.54 -1.72
N CYS A 56 10.27 -4.69 -2.33
CA CYS A 56 10.09 -4.76 -3.77
C CYS A 56 9.75 -3.42 -4.42
N GLN A 57 9.63 -2.30 -3.69
CA GLN A 57 9.06 -1.05 -4.20
C GLN A 57 9.73 -0.50 -5.47
N TRP A 58 11.01 -0.84 -5.70
CA TRP A 58 11.79 -0.45 -6.88
C TRP A 58 11.74 -1.47 -8.03
N VAL A 59 11.01 -2.58 -7.86
CA VAL A 59 10.81 -3.65 -8.85
C VAL A 59 9.31 -3.77 -9.13
N PRO A 60 8.76 -3.04 -10.12
CA PRO A 60 7.32 -2.76 -10.16
C PRO A 60 6.44 -4.00 -10.29
N SER A 61 6.87 -4.98 -11.09
CA SER A 61 6.15 -6.24 -11.24
C SER A 61 6.05 -7.03 -9.94
N LEU A 62 7.08 -6.98 -9.09
CA LEU A 62 7.05 -7.58 -7.75
C LEU A 62 6.30 -6.68 -6.76
N ALA A 63 6.50 -5.37 -6.79
CA ALA A 63 5.82 -4.39 -5.94
C ALA A 63 4.30 -4.52 -6.10
N ALA A 64 3.79 -4.43 -7.32
CA ALA A 64 2.35 -4.56 -7.62
C ALA A 64 1.78 -5.91 -7.13
N HIS A 65 2.51 -7.00 -7.36
CA HIS A 65 2.08 -8.34 -6.92
C HIS A 65 1.96 -8.44 -5.40
N TRP A 66 2.98 -7.98 -4.66
CA TRP A 66 3.01 -8.09 -3.20
C TRP A 66 2.11 -7.06 -2.53
N MET A 67 2.04 -5.86 -3.07
CA MET A 67 1.10 -4.82 -2.65
C MET A 67 -0.34 -5.32 -2.73
N SER A 68 -0.72 -5.93 -3.87
CA SER A 68 -2.06 -6.48 -4.05
C SER A 68 -2.43 -7.54 -3.01
N ARG A 69 -1.48 -8.41 -2.66
CA ARG A 69 -1.66 -9.43 -1.62
C ARG A 69 -1.74 -8.82 -0.23
N ALA A 70 -0.91 -7.82 0.06
CA ALA A 70 -0.92 -7.11 1.34
C ALA A 70 -2.25 -6.39 1.54
N VAL A 71 -2.75 -5.69 0.52
CA VAL A 71 -4.07 -5.05 0.51
C VAL A 71 -5.20 -6.06 0.76
N LEU A 72 -5.21 -7.19 0.06
CA LEU A 72 -6.21 -8.24 0.29
C LEU A 72 -6.18 -8.81 1.71
N SER A 73 -5.01 -8.85 2.34
CA SER A 73 -4.86 -9.35 3.71
C SER A 73 -5.47 -8.42 4.76
N GLU A 74 -5.82 -7.19 4.38
CA GLU A 74 -6.50 -6.22 5.22
C GLU A 74 -8.03 -6.40 5.20
N ASN A 75 -8.60 -7.31 4.40
CA ASN A 75 -10.04 -7.49 4.31
C ASN A 75 -10.64 -8.12 5.56
N GLU A 76 -11.76 -7.54 6.03
CA GLU A 76 -12.54 -8.07 7.15
C GLU A 76 -13.76 -8.84 6.63
N ALA A 77 -13.97 -10.06 7.14
CA ALA A 77 -15.15 -10.85 6.76
C ALA A 77 -16.44 -10.14 7.20
N ASN A 78 -17.33 -9.85 6.24
CA ASN A 78 -18.56 -9.05 6.43
C ASN A 78 -18.33 -7.61 6.89
N GLY A 79 -17.13 -7.07 6.67
CA GLY A 79 -16.72 -5.72 7.07
C GLY A 79 -16.44 -4.80 5.89
N ILE A 80 -15.41 -3.96 6.05
CA ILE A 80 -14.89 -3.11 4.98
C ILE A 80 -13.92 -3.93 4.13
N GLU A 81 -14.23 -4.06 2.84
CA GLU A 81 -13.41 -4.74 1.85
C GLU A 81 -12.56 -3.72 1.08
N VAL A 82 -11.37 -4.13 0.67
CA VAL A 82 -10.43 -3.34 -0.13
C VAL A 82 -10.12 -4.12 -1.40
N ASP A 83 -10.34 -3.47 -2.55
CA ASP A 83 -10.01 -4.06 -3.84
C ASP A 83 -8.50 -4.32 -3.94
N PRO A 84 -8.08 -5.47 -4.50
CA PRO A 84 -6.67 -5.84 -4.63
C PRO A 84 -5.80 -4.86 -5.43
N SER A 85 -6.41 -4.01 -6.26
CA SER A 85 -5.74 -2.99 -7.06
C SER A 85 -5.74 -1.60 -6.40
N THR A 86 -6.29 -1.48 -5.19
CA THR A 86 -6.31 -0.21 -4.44
C THR A 86 -4.88 0.20 -4.11
N LEU A 87 -4.50 1.41 -4.53
CA LEU A 87 -3.16 1.98 -4.36
C LEU A 87 -2.05 1.11 -4.96
N CYS A 88 -2.35 0.44 -6.06
CA CYS A 88 -1.37 -0.40 -6.76
C CYS A 88 -0.16 0.43 -7.23
N ILE A 89 1.04 -0.12 -7.04
CA ILE A 89 2.28 0.48 -7.53
C ILE A 89 2.43 0.16 -9.02
N THR A 90 2.09 1.12 -9.89
CA THR A 90 2.24 1.08 -11.34
C THR A 90 3.41 1.98 -11.81
N GLY A 91 4.58 1.41 -12.11
CA GLY A 91 5.72 2.16 -12.65
C GLY A 91 7.04 1.91 -11.91
N GLY A 92 8.17 2.24 -12.54
CA GLY A 92 9.52 2.08 -12.00
C GLY A 92 10.51 1.23 -12.83
N GLU A 93 10.07 0.53 -13.89
CA GLU A 93 10.98 -0.31 -14.71
C GLU A 93 11.96 0.55 -15.53
N ASN A 94 11.63 1.82 -15.77
CA ASN A 94 12.44 2.79 -16.54
C ASN A 94 12.62 4.16 -15.82
N GLY A 95 12.34 4.26 -14.51
CA GLY A 95 12.45 5.52 -13.77
C GLY A 95 11.25 6.47 -13.86
N ASP A 96 10.21 6.12 -14.63
CA ASP A 96 8.95 6.87 -14.71
C ASP A 96 8.00 6.57 -13.54
N ALA A 97 8.52 6.59 -12.30
CA ALA A 97 7.67 6.59 -11.11
C ALA A 97 6.85 7.89 -10.97
N LEU A 98 6.81 8.76 -11.98
CA LEU A 98 6.56 10.20 -11.81
C LEU A 98 5.10 10.60 -11.57
N SER A 99 4.11 9.71 -11.71
CA SER A 99 2.70 10.11 -11.63
C SER A 99 1.75 9.00 -11.19
N GLN A 100 2.00 8.33 -10.05
CA GLN A 100 0.95 7.47 -9.49
C GLN A 100 -0.09 8.33 -8.75
N HIS A 101 -1.34 8.26 -9.22
CA HIS A 101 -2.45 8.93 -8.55
C HIS A 101 -2.88 8.14 -7.31
N PHE A 102 -2.56 8.68 -6.14
CA PHE A 102 -3.01 8.13 -4.87
C PHE A 102 -4.49 8.46 -4.68
N ARG A 103 -5.40 7.52 -5.00
CA ARG A 103 -6.85 7.72 -4.91
C ARG A 103 -7.55 6.55 -4.25
N ILE A 104 -8.48 6.85 -3.34
CA ILE A 104 -9.38 5.86 -2.73
C ILE A 104 -10.80 6.40 -2.84
N ALA A 105 -11.65 5.66 -3.54
CA ALA A 105 -13.08 5.84 -3.53
C ALA A 105 -13.74 4.82 -2.57
N VAL A 106 -14.87 5.23 -2.01
CA VAL A 106 -15.68 4.43 -1.08
C VAL A 106 -17.04 4.16 -1.71
N GLU A 107 -17.36 2.90 -1.92
CA GLU A 107 -18.71 2.42 -2.22
C GLU A 107 -19.36 1.93 -0.92
N SER A 108 -20.43 2.60 -0.49
CA SER A 108 -21.18 2.23 0.71
C SER A 108 -22.68 2.50 0.54
N GLY A 109 -23.50 1.99 1.45
CA GLY A 109 -24.94 2.26 1.48
C GLY A 109 -25.32 3.65 1.99
N ASP A 110 -24.37 4.44 2.50
CA ASP A 110 -24.59 5.77 3.08
C ASP A 110 -23.54 6.76 2.56
N HIS A 111 -23.89 7.45 1.48
CA HIS A 111 -23.00 8.38 0.77
C HIS A 111 -22.55 9.55 1.67
N ASP A 112 -23.48 10.19 2.36
CA ASP A 112 -23.19 11.39 3.17
C ASP A 112 -22.22 11.06 4.31
N LYS A 113 -22.41 9.89 4.97
CA LYS A 113 -21.46 9.42 5.99
C LYS A 113 -20.11 9.04 5.43
N ALA A 114 -20.04 8.50 4.22
CA ALA A 114 -18.77 8.21 3.57
C ALA A 114 -18.00 9.50 3.26
N VAL A 115 -18.70 10.55 2.80
CA VAL A 115 -18.12 11.88 2.60
C VAL A 115 -17.65 12.48 3.92
N GLU A 116 -18.44 12.40 4.99
CA GLU A 116 -18.07 12.85 6.34
C GLU A 116 -16.79 12.17 6.83
N ALA A 117 -16.73 10.83 6.74
CA ALA A 117 -15.57 10.04 7.12
C ALA A 117 -14.31 10.41 6.31
N LEU A 118 -14.43 10.55 5.00
CA LEU A 118 -13.30 10.91 4.15
C LEU A 118 -12.85 12.36 4.38
N THR A 119 -13.77 13.27 4.71
CA THR A 119 -13.43 14.64 5.12
C THR A 119 -12.60 14.62 6.41
N ALA A 120 -13.04 13.85 7.41
CA ALA A 120 -12.30 13.70 8.67
C ALA A 120 -10.88 13.14 8.45
N ALA A 121 -10.73 12.15 7.57
CA ALA A 121 -9.44 11.60 7.19
C ALA A 121 -8.56 12.65 6.48
N ALA A 122 -9.11 13.31 5.46
CA ALA A 122 -8.40 14.27 4.62
C ALA A 122 -7.90 15.48 5.41
N ASP A 123 -8.76 16.08 6.22
CA ASP A 123 -8.45 17.34 6.92
C ASP A 123 -7.49 17.14 8.10
N ASN A 124 -7.51 15.97 8.75
CA ASN A 124 -6.85 15.81 10.06
C ASN A 124 -5.67 14.83 10.07
N ARG A 125 -5.58 13.92 9.09
CA ARG A 125 -4.71 12.73 9.26
C ARG A 125 -3.89 12.38 8.03
N LEU A 126 -4.49 12.41 6.84
CA LEU A 126 -3.83 11.87 5.64
C LEU A 126 -2.63 12.69 5.18
N TRP A 127 -2.66 14.01 5.34
CA TRP A 127 -1.52 14.88 5.02
C TRP A 127 -0.32 14.64 5.96
N ALA A 128 -0.57 14.01 7.11
CA ALA A 128 0.39 13.72 8.17
C ALA A 128 1.04 12.33 8.08
N VAL A 129 0.79 11.58 6.99
CA VAL A 129 1.36 10.24 6.79
C VAL A 129 2.67 10.34 6.04
N LEU A 130 3.75 9.83 6.64
CA LEU A 130 5.08 9.77 6.04
C LEU A 130 5.24 8.55 5.12
N GLU A 131 6.25 8.57 4.26
CA GLU A 131 6.56 7.50 3.31
C GLU A 131 6.86 6.14 3.95
N ASP A 132 7.38 6.14 5.18
CA ASP A 132 7.62 4.94 5.98
C ASP A 132 6.37 4.45 6.72
N GLY A 133 5.23 5.12 6.55
CA GLY A 133 3.94 4.79 7.15
C GLY A 133 3.71 5.35 8.55
N GLN A 134 4.62 6.15 9.10
CA GLN A 134 4.34 6.87 10.36
C GLN A 134 3.28 7.96 10.14
N GLU A 135 2.38 8.12 11.12
CA GLU A 135 1.41 9.21 11.17
C GLU A 135 1.90 10.19 12.25
N ILE A 136 2.24 11.42 11.85
CA ILE A 136 2.73 12.47 12.75
C ILE A 136 1.68 13.59 12.82
N PRO A 137 0.80 13.62 13.83
CA PRO A 137 -0.36 14.53 13.84
C PRO A 137 -0.03 16.03 13.91
N ASP A 138 1.21 16.38 14.19
CA ASP A 138 1.65 17.73 14.44
C ASP A 138 2.54 18.22 13.29
N GLU A 139 2.07 19.26 12.60
CA GLU A 139 2.70 19.87 11.42
C GLU A 139 4.16 20.25 11.67
N ASP A 140 4.47 20.72 12.89
CA ASP A 140 5.81 21.20 13.24
C ASP A 140 6.81 20.03 13.24
N PHE A 141 6.39 18.82 13.62
CA PHE A 141 7.23 17.63 13.61
C PHE A 141 7.34 16.98 12.22
N ILE A 142 6.44 17.28 11.30
CA ILE A 142 6.54 16.84 9.91
C ILE A 142 7.61 17.65 9.18
N ALA A 143 7.67 18.96 9.42
CA ALA A 143 8.68 19.84 8.84
C ALA A 143 10.12 19.46 9.26
N ASP A 144 10.27 18.89 10.46
CA ASP A 144 11.55 18.40 11.00
C ASP A 144 11.91 16.98 10.52
N SER A 145 11.03 16.31 9.77
CA SER A 145 11.28 14.97 9.23
C SER A 145 12.04 15.03 7.90
N ASP A 146 13.05 14.17 7.74
CA ASP A 146 13.70 13.94 6.44
C ASP A 146 12.83 13.08 5.49
N LEU A 147 11.72 12.54 5.99
CA LEU A 147 10.83 11.64 5.25
C LEU A 147 9.74 12.43 4.51
N TYR A 148 9.39 11.93 3.34
CA TYR A 148 8.34 12.50 2.49
C TYR A 148 6.93 12.34 3.10
N SER A 149 6.08 13.38 2.98
CA SER A 149 4.62 13.35 3.21
C SER A 149 3.85 13.93 2.02
N PRO A 150 2.54 13.67 1.85
CA PRO A 150 1.74 14.24 0.77
C PRO A 150 1.82 15.78 0.69
N ASN A 151 1.97 16.35 -0.52
CA ASN A 151 1.97 17.82 -0.68
C ASN A 151 0.56 18.41 -0.57
N TYR A 152 -0.45 17.60 -0.90
CA TYR A 152 -1.85 18.01 -0.92
C TYR A 152 -2.75 16.80 -0.73
N VAL A 153 -3.84 16.98 0.00
CA VAL A 153 -4.93 16.02 0.13
C VAL A 153 -6.23 16.70 -0.29
N GLY A 154 -7.00 16.04 -1.16
CA GLY A 154 -8.25 16.55 -1.67
C GLY A 154 -9.37 15.52 -1.57
N LEU A 155 -10.60 16.05 -1.54
CA LEU A 155 -11.83 15.26 -1.50
C LEU A 155 -12.71 15.62 -2.71
N ASP A 156 -13.24 14.62 -3.39
CA ASP A 156 -14.41 14.78 -4.25
C ASP A 156 -15.65 14.27 -3.47
N PRO A 157 -16.57 15.16 -3.03
CA PRO A 157 -17.75 14.72 -2.31
C PRO A 157 -18.83 14.14 -3.23
N SER A 158 -18.78 14.37 -4.55
CA SER A 158 -19.81 13.87 -5.49
C SER A 158 -19.68 12.37 -5.74
N VAL A 159 -18.48 11.84 -5.56
CA VAL A 159 -18.14 10.41 -5.55
C VAL A 159 -17.22 10.25 -4.36
N PRO A 160 -17.63 9.66 -3.21
CA PRO A 160 -16.86 9.72 -1.97
C PRO A 160 -15.44 9.22 -2.17
N LEU A 161 -14.52 10.16 -2.44
CA LEU A 161 -13.19 9.88 -2.95
C LEU A 161 -12.22 10.85 -2.34
N VAL A 162 -11.17 10.30 -1.76
CA VAL A 162 -10.01 11.05 -1.31
C VAL A 162 -8.85 10.81 -2.25
N TRP A 163 -8.08 11.85 -2.51
CA TRP A 163 -6.88 11.77 -3.32
C TRP A 163 -5.74 12.53 -2.68
N MET A 164 -4.51 12.07 -2.92
CA MET A 164 -3.30 12.71 -2.42
C MET A 164 -2.32 12.96 -3.55
N ASP A 165 -1.66 14.12 -3.49
CA ASP A 165 -0.53 14.44 -4.35
C ASP A 165 0.76 13.94 -3.71
N CYS A 166 1.19 12.75 -4.14
CA CYS A 166 2.44 12.13 -3.73
C CYS A 166 3.51 12.33 -4.82
N LYS A 167 4.69 12.86 -4.47
CA LYS A 167 5.84 12.93 -5.38
C LYS A 167 6.29 11.50 -5.69
N GLY A 168 6.04 11.07 -6.91
CA GLY A 168 6.53 9.78 -7.40
C GLY A 168 5.53 8.65 -7.15
N ALA A 169 5.92 7.70 -6.29
CA ALA A 169 5.23 6.41 -6.12
C ALA A 169 4.45 6.31 -4.81
N VAL A 170 3.45 5.42 -4.81
CA VAL A 170 2.76 4.99 -3.60
C VAL A 170 3.69 4.09 -2.78
N MET A 171 4.21 4.58 -1.66
CA MET A 171 5.05 3.77 -0.77
C MET A 171 4.19 2.76 0.01
N PRO A 172 4.57 1.47 0.09
CA PRO A 172 3.72 0.44 0.69
C PRO A 172 3.26 0.73 2.11
N TYR A 173 4.14 1.23 2.98
CA TYR A 173 3.77 1.54 4.36
C TYR A 173 2.90 2.80 4.48
N MET A 174 3.16 3.84 3.67
CA MET A 174 2.24 4.97 3.54
C MET A 174 0.84 4.48 3.10
N ALA A 175 0.76 3.63 2.09
CA ALA A 175 -0.50 3.05 1.59
C ALA A 175 -1.26 2.28 2.66
N ARG A 176 -0.56 1.45 3.43
CA ARG A 176 -1.14 0.72 4.55
C ARG A 176 -1.75 1.66 5.59
N THR A 177 -1.01 2.68 6.00
CA THR A 177 -1.47 3.62 7.02
C THR A 177 -2.65 4.43 6.52
N VAL A 178 -2.64 4.86 5.26
CA VAL A 178 -3.78 5.55 4.63
C VAL A 178 -5.03 4.67 4.60
N LEU A 179 -4.91 3.40 4.19
CA LEU A 179 -6.03 2.44 4.21
C LEU A 179 -6.58 2.26 5.63
N ARG A 180 -5.69 2.16 6.63
CA ARG A 180 -6.08 2.07 8.04
C ARG A 180 -6.82 3.32 8.51
N ILE A 181 -6.35 4.52 8.16
CA ILE A 181 -6.99 5.79 8.50
C ILE A 181 -8.39 5.84 7.89
N VAL A 182 -8.52 5.60 6.58
CA VAL A 182 -9.82 5.62 5.88
C VAL A 182 -10.79 4.62 6.52
N ARG A 183 -10.33 3.40 6.81
CA ARG A 183 -11.15 2.39 7.50
C ARG A 183 -11.61 2.88 8.87
N GLN A 184 -10.70 3.44 9.67
CA GLN A 184 -11.02 3.93 11.01
C GLN A 184 -12.05 5.05 10.97
N GLU A 185 -11.92 6.00 10.04
CA GLU A 185 -12.89 7.10 9.94
C GLU A 185 -14.25 6.63 9.42
N LEU A 186 -14.29 5.66 8.50
CA LEU A 186 -15.55 5.02 8.11
C LEU A 186 -16.24 4.37 9.31
N GLN A 187 -15.50 3.62 10.11
CA GLN A 187 -16.02 3.00 11.33
C GLN A 187 -16.47 4.03 12.36
N ASN A 188 -15.75 5.14 12.52
CA ASN A 188 -16.13 6.26 13.41
C ASN A 188 -17.45 6.91 12.96
N ALA A 189 -17.70 7.02 11.66
CA ALA A 189 -18.97 7.46 11.09
C ALA A 189 -20.09 6.41 11.18
N GLY A 190 -19.79 5.20 11.65
CA GLY A 190 -20.73 4.08 11.77
C GLY A 190 -20.93 3.29 10.48
N ILE A 191 -20.03 3.43 9.50
CA ILE A 191 -19.96 2.57 8.32
C ILE A 191 -19.09 1.36 8.66
N HIS A 192 -19.73 0.20 8.77
CA HIS A 192 -19.05 -1.08 9.02
C HIS A 192 -18.98 -1.98 7.79
N GLN A 193 -19.67 -1.61 6.71
CA GLN A 193 -19.69 -2.33 5.43
C GLN A 193 -19.51 -1.33 4.30
N ALA A 194 -18.41 -1.45 3.58
CA ALA A 194 -18.08 -0.63 2.42
C ALA A 194 -17.02 -1.35 1.57
N ARG A 195 -16.84 -0.88 0.35
CA ARG A 195 -15.76 -1.30 -0.54
C ARG A 195 -14.87 -0.11 -0.85
N LEU A 196 -13.57 -0.27 -0.61
CA LEU A 196 -12.53 0.69 -0.94
C LEU A 196 -11.88 0.27 -2.27
N PHE A 197 -11.70 1.22 -3.18
CA PHE A 197 -11.07 0.95 -4.48
C PHE A 197 -10.34 2.18 -5.02
N THR A 198 -9.34 1.97 -5.87
CA THR A 198 -8.75 3.05 -6.68
C THR A 198 -9.51 3.14 -8.01
N PRO A 199 -10.22 4.25 -8.29
CA PRO A 199 -10.92 4.41 -9.56
C PRO A 199 -9.94 4.39 -10.72
N ARG A 200 -10.23 3.57 -11.73
CA ARG A 200 -9.48 3.62 -12.99
C ARG A 200 -9.81 4.93 -13.71
N PRO A 201 -8.81 5.63 -14.27
CA PRO A 201 -9.11 6.76 -15.14
C PRO A 201 -9.97 6.30 -16.32
N SER A 202 -10.96 7.11 -16.69
CA SER A 202 -11.91 6.83 -17.78
C SER A 202 -11.25 6.74 -19.16
N SER A 203 -9.97 7.06 -19.27
CA SER A 203 -9.08 6.65 -20.35
C SER A 203 -7.69 6.47 -19.76
N PRO A 204 -6.99 5.35 -20.02
CA PRO A 204 -5.56 5.30 -19.76
C PRO A 204 -4.92 6.37 -20.64
N ALA A 205 -4.17 7.30 -20.03
CA ALA A 205 -3.20 8.05 -20.82
C ALA A 205 -2.27 7.02 -21.48
N ASP A 206 -1.95 7.18 -22.76
CA ASP A 206 -1.16 6.22 -23.52
C ASP A 206 0.08 5.77 -22.74
N GLY A 207 0.10 4.50 -22.32
CA GLY A 207 1.25 3.88 -21.64
C GLY A 207 1.13 3.68 -20.12
N GLU A 208 0.05 4.05 -19.45
CA GLU A 208 -0.10 3.73 -18.02
C GLU A 208 -0.27 2.21 -17.78
N PRO A 209 0.56 1.59 -16.92
CA PRO A 209 0.39 0.19 -16.55
C PRO A 209 -0.94 -0.02 -15.84
N THR A 210 -1.74 -0.98 -16.29
CA THR A 210 -3.00 -1.35 -15.63
C THR A 210 -2.75 -2.39 -14.54
N CYS A 211 -3.19 -2.08 -13.32
CA CYS A 211 -3.70 -3.06 -12.37
C CYS A 211 -5.23 -3.22 -12.59
#